data_AF-A0A2N3FR12-F1
#
_entry.id   AF-A0A2N3FR12-F1
#
_cell.length_a   1.000
_cell.length_b   1.000
_cell.length_c   1.000
_cell.angle_alpha   90.00
_cell.angle_beta   90.00
_cell.angle_gamma   90.00
#
_symmetry.space_group_name_H-M   'P 1'
#
loop_
_entity.id
_entity.type
_entity.pdbx_description
1 polymer ?
#
loop_
_entity_poly.entity_id
_entity_poly.type
_entity_poly.pdbx_seq_one_letter_code
_entity_poly.pdbx_strand_id
1 'polypeptide(L)'
;MSHELVLGLGGCVDFEIAWDARVLEELVVEYGISAAELDAYIPVVDERSLLRSILAFIRDGVGGERFLLSSDIGIAFASRFSTRVSLGGTCVRAALAIIRLGVPSLVHLVSTDDNVRRLLPPGIDYLSSATGDSLDPHLIVQFPAGAVVRVDGVEIRAEHPNRIIYVNDPPNRDLELSPELPDALEGARAFLPAGFNVMRDPDLLRDRLAFLQRAMTRLPDDALVFYEDAGFHDNAMREVVGAEFRGRVDVH
;
A
#
# COMPACT_ATOMS: atom_id res chain seq x y z
N MET A 1 -1.94 -14.90 23.84
CA MET A 1 -1.58 -16.09 23.04
C MET A 1 -0.38 -15.67 22.21
N SER A 2 0.72 -16.45 22.18
CA SER A 2 1.86 -16.14 21.32
C SER A 2 1.62 -16.71 19.92
N HIS A 3 1.91 -15.94 18.88
CA HIS A 3 1.84 -16.40 17.50
C HIS A 3 3.20 -16.87 17.03
N GLU A 4 3.25 -17.98 16.29
CA GLU A 4 4.51 -18.47 15.72
C GLU A 4 5.04 -17.54 14.62
N LEU A 5 4.16 -16.77 13.96
CA LEU A 5 4.51 -15.82 12.91
C LEU A 5 4.01 -14.42 13.25
N VAL A 6 4.92 -13.45 13.19
CA VAL A 6 4.59 -12.02 13.29
C VAL A 6 5.00 -11.35 11.97
N LEU A 7 4.07 -10.66 11.32
CA LEU A 7 4.25 -10.07 10.00
C LEU A 7 3.92 -8.58 10.07
N GLY A 8 4.80 -7.71 9.61
CA GLY A 8 4.64 -6.27 9.78
C GLY A 8 5.29 -5.45 8.66
N LEU A 9 5.29 -4.13 8.75
CA LEU A 9 4.74 -3.33 9.85
C LEU A 9 3.52 -2.48 9.46
N GLY A 10 3.07 -2.57 8.20
CA GLY A 10 1.97 -1.77 7.67
C GLY A 10 1.04 -2.56 6.75
N GLY A 11 -0.25 -2.30 6.87
CA GLY A 11 -1.28 -2.74 5.95
C GLY A 11 -2.02 -1.55 5.38
N CYS A 12 -2.75 -1.77 4.29
CA CYS A 12 -3.61 -0.74 3.70
C CYS A 12 -4.94 -1.34 3.24
N VAL A 13 -5.91 -0.46 3.00
CA VAL A 13 -7.15 -0.80 2.31
C VAL A 13 -7.00 -0.38 0.85
N ASP A 14 -7.26 -1.30 -0.06
CA ASP A 14 -7.21 -1.05 -1.50
C ASP A 14 -8.65 -0.85 -2.01
N PHE A 15 -8.89 0.27 -2.71
CA PHE A 15 -10.12 0.52 -3.47
C PHE A 15 -9.86 0.20 -4.95
N GLU A 16 -10.22 -1.02 -5.35
CA GLU A 16 -10.08 -1.51 -6.72
C GLU A 16 -11.32 -1.16 -7.53
N ILE A 17 -11.21 -0.16 -8.42
CA ILE A 17 -12.30 0.19 -9.32
C ILE A 17 -12.41 -0.85 -10.44
N ALA A 18 -13.64 -1.24 -10.77
CA ALA A 18 -13.92 -2.01 -11.96
C ALA A 18 -13.73 -1.12 -13.18
N TRP A 19 -13.01 -1.63 -14.17
CA TRP A 19 -12.78 -0.91 -15.42
C TRP A 19 -14.10 -0.61 -16.15
N ASP A 20 -14.40 0.67 -16.34
CA ASP A 20 -15.49 1.14 -17.21
C ASP A 20 -15.04 2.39 -17.98
N ALA A 21 -14.76 2.21 -19.28
CA ALA A 21 -14.34 3.30 -20.14
C ALA A 21 -15.41 4.39 -20.26
N ARG A 22 -16.71 4.05 -20.15
CA ARG A 22 -17.78 5.03 -20.31
C ARG A 22 -17.79 6.04 -19.17
N VAL A 23 -17.56 5.58 -17.93
CA VAL A 23 -17.43 6.48 -16.78
C VAL A 23 -16.25 7.44 -16.99
N LEU A 24 -15.11 6.95 -17.48
CA LEU A 24 -13.96 7.81 -17.79
C LEU A 24 -14.30 8.84 -18.90
N GLU A 25 -14.99 8.43 -19.96
CA GLU A 25 -15.41 9.33 -21.05
C GLU A 25 -16.44 10.38 -20.59
N GLU A 26 -17.37 10.01 -19.71
CA GLU A 26 -18.32 10.93 -19.11
C GLU A 26 -17.60 11.97 -18.24
N LEU A 27 -16.63 11.55 -17.42
CA LEU A 27 -15.82 12.45 -16.60
C LEU A 27 -14.91 13.35 -17.45
N VAL A 28 -14.41 12.87 -18.60
CA VAL A 28 -13.68 13.70 -19.57
C VAL A 28 -14.53 14.88 -20.03
N VAL A 29 -15.81 14.63 -20.34
CA VAL A 29 -16.76 15.68 -20.74
C VAL A 29 -17.08 16.58 -19.55
N GLU A 30 -17.35 16.02 -18.37
CA GLU A 30 -17.66 16.76 -17.13
C GLU A 30 -16.56 17.78 -16.78
N TYR A 31 -15.29 17.37 -16.87
CA TYR A 31 -14.15 18.22 -16.51
C TYR A 31 -13.53 18.99 -17.69
N GLY A 32 -14.08 18.84 -18.89
CA GLY A 32 -13.57 19.48 -20.11
C GLY A 32 -12.10 19.16 -20.37
N ILE A 33 -11.75 17.87 -20.34
CA ILE A 33 -10.37 17.40 -20.55
C ILE A 33 -10.09 17.20 -22.03
N SER A 34 -8.99 17.78 -22.51
CA SER A 34 -8.46 17.56 -23.86
C SER A 34 -7.34 16.52 -23.90
N ALA A 35 -7.07 15.94 -25.08
CA ALA A 35 -5.95 15.00 -25.23
C ALA A 35 -4.56 15.68 -25.05
N ALA A 36 -4.48 16.99 -25.31
CA ALA A 36 -3.23 17.75 -25.26
C ALA A 36 -2.74 18.04 -23.83
N GLU A 37 -3.61 17.93 -22.83
CA GLU A 37 -3.27 18.21 -21.43
C GLU A 37 -2.99 16.93 -20.61
N LEU A 38 -2.99 15.76 -21.24
CA LEU A 38 -2.73 14.49 -20.56
C LEU A 38 -1.27 14.38 -20.11
N ASP A 39 -1.06 14.28 -18.82
CA ASP A 39 0.26 14.19 -18.18
C ASP A 39 0.22 13.21 -17.01
N ALA A 40 1.03 12.14 -17.07
CA ALA A 40 1.10 11.11 -16.04
C ALA A 40 1.79 11.60 -14.75
N TYR A 41 2.51 12.73 -14.79
CA TYR A 41 3.30 13.27 -13.69
C TYR A 41 2.71 14.56 -13.10
N ILE A 42 1.53 14.97 -13.55
CA ILE A 42 0.83 16.11 -12.97
C ILE A 42 0.56 15.86 -11.46
N PRO A 43 0.79 16.87 -10.60
CA PRO A 43 0.34 16.79 -9.21
C PRO A 43 -1.18 16.56 -9.16
N VAL A 44 -1.60 15.50 -8.46
CA VAL A 44 -3.02 15.16 -8.33
C VAL A 44 -3.60 15.84 -7.09
N VAL A 45 -4.34 16.92 -7.33
CA VAL A 45 -4.93 17.79 -6.29
C VAL A 45 -6.45 17.78 -6.28
N ASP A 46 -7.06 17.19 -7.31
CA ASP A 46 -8.51 17.07 -7.51
C ASP A 46 -8.82 15.89 -8.47
N GLU A 47 -10.11 15.57 -8.65
CA GLU A 47 -10.54 14.50 -9.58
C GLU A 47 -10.13 14.78 -11.05
N ARG A 48 -10.06 16.05 -11.44
CA ARG A 48 -9.69 16.44 -12.81
C ARG A 48 -8.22 16.11 -13.11
N SER A 49 -7.31 16.50 -12.22
CA SER A 49 -5.88 16.18 -12.33
C SER A 49 -5.63 14.67 -12.19
N LEU A 50 -6.40 13.98 -11.33
CA LEU A 50 -6.39 12.52 -11.24
C LEU A 50 -6.74 11.89 -12.58
N LEU A 51 -7.85 12.30 -13.20
CA LEU A 51 -8.30 11.73 -14.48
C LEU A 51 -7.30 12.00 -15.61
N ARG A 52 -6.72 13.20 -15.68
CA ARG A 52 -5.64 13.50 -16.65
C ARG A 52 -4.45 12.57 -16.49
N SER A 53 -4.06 12.29 -15.25
CA SER A 53 -2.98 11.35 -14.94
C SER A 53 -3.34 9.94 -15.38
N ILE A 54 -4.54 9.44 -15.04
CA ILE A 54 -5.03 8.10 -15.43
C ILE A 54 -5.02 7.92 -16.95
N LEU A 55 -5.57 8.88 -17.69
CA LEU A 55 -5.65 8.83 -19.15
C LEU A 55 -4.27 8.88 -19.79
N ALA A 56 -3.31 9.61 -19.21
CA ALA A 56 -1.93 9.59 -19.67
C ALA A 56 -1.28 8.21 -19.48
N PHE A 57 -1.46 7.56 -18.33
CA PHE A 57 -0.98 6.19 -18.12
C PHE A 57 -1.59 5.18 -19.09
N ILE A 58 -2.89 5.30 -19.39
CA ILE A 58 -3.57 4.44 -20.38
C ILE A 58 -2.98 4.67 -21.77
N ARG A 59 -2.82 5.94 -22.19
CA ARG A 59 -2.21 6.32 -23.47
C ARG A 59 -0.80 5.74 -23.61
N ASP A 60 -0.03 5.80 -22.53
CA ASP A 60 1.38 5.39 -22.52
C ASP A 60 1.54 3.88 -22.25
N GLY A 61 0.46 3.16 -21.93
CA GLY A 61 0.45 1.70 -21.69
C GLY A 61 1.24 1.26 -20.45
N VAL A 62 1.57 2.18 -19.56
CA VAL A 62 2.42 1.93 -18.38
C VAL A 62 1.61 1.96 -17.09
N GLY A 63 2.14 1.29 -16.08
CA GLY A 63 1.64 1.36 -14.71
C GLY A 63 2.54 2.24 -13.86
N GLY A 64 2.15 2.42 -12.62
CA GLY A 64 2.97 3.15 -11.67
C GLY A 64 2.21 3.55 -10.43
N GLU A 65 2.91 4.26 -9.56
CA GLU A 65 2.35 4.82 -8.35
C GLU A 65 2.45 6.34 -8.36
N ARG A 66 1.40 7.01 -7.88
CA ARG A 66 1.33 8.48 -7.79
C ARG A 66 0.73 8.92 -6.47
N PHE A 67 1.14 10.10 -6.03
CA PHE A 67 0.65 10.70 -4.79
C PHE A 67 -0.62 11.52 -5.05
N LEU A 68 -1.59 11.40 -4.15
CA LEU A 68 -2.76 12.26 -4.08
C LEU A 68 -2.54 13.36 -3.04
N LEU A 69 -3.05 14.56 -3.27
CA LEU A 69 -3.06 15.59 -2.24
C LEU A 69 -3.86 15.19 -0.98
N SER A 70 -4.94 14.43 -1.16
CA SER A 70 -5.77 13.84 -0.09
C SER A 70 -6.32 12.47 -0.54
N SER A 71 -6.46 11.53 0.39
CA SER A 71 -7.15 10.24 0.18
C SER A 71 -8.62 10.43 -0.21
N ASP A 72 -9.24 11.54 0.20
CA ASP A 72 -10.62 11.91 -0.19
C ASP A 72 -10.81 11.97 -1.71
N ILE A 73 -9.78 12.37 -2.46
CA ILE A 73 -9.83 12.43 -3.93
C ILE A 73 -10.00 11.02 -4.50
N GLY A 74 -9.25 10.06 -3.97
CA GLY A 74 -9.33 8.65 -4.37
C GLY A 74 -10.67 8.02 -3.99
N ILE A 75 -11.18 8.33 -2.80
CA ILE A 75 -12.49 7.88 -2.32
C ILE A 75 -13.62 8.44 -3.20
N ALA A 76 -13.60 9.75 -3.48
CA ALA A 76 -14.59 10.39 -4.34
C ALA A 76 -14.57 9.79 -5.75
N PHE A 77 -13.38 9.62 -6.34
CA PHE A 77 -13.24 9.03 -7.65
C PHE A 77 -13.72 7.58 -7.69
N ALA A 78 -13.35 6.76 -6.70
CA ALA A 78 -13.80 5.37 -6.60
C ALA A 78 -15.34 5.26 -6.50
N SER A 79 -16.01 6.25 -5.90
CA SER A 79 -17.47 6.25 -5.80
C SER A 79 -18.20 6.37 -7.15
N ARG A 80 -17.50 6.80 -8.21
CA ARG A 80 -18.02 6.85 -9.59
C ARG A 80 -18.07 5.47 -10.25
N PHE A 81 -17.41 4.47 -9.66
CA PHE A 81 -17.25 3.12 -10.23
C PHE A 81 -17.84 2.05 -9.30
N SER A 82 -18.11 0.87 -9.86
CA SER A 82 -18.20 -0.33 -9.04
C SER A 82 -16.83 -0.59 -8.42
N THR A 83 -16.75 -0.62 -7.10
CA THR A 83 -15.47 -0.70 -6.37
C THR A 83 -15.43 -1.93 -5.49
N ARG A 84 -14.36 -2.71 -5.60
CA ARG A 84 -14.04 -3.81 -4.69
C ARG A 84 -13.07 -3.29 -3.63
N VAL A 85 -13.42 -3.52 -2.37
CA VAL A 85 -12.51 -3.25 -1.24
C VAL A 85 -11.70 -4.51 -0.95
N SER A 86 -10.38 -4.39 -0.89
CA SER A 86 -9.46 -5.46 -0.52
C SER A 86 -8.42 -4.97 0.49
N LEU A 87 -7.64 -5.89 1.05
CA LEU A 87 -6.52 -5.54 1.93
C LEU A 87 -5.20 -5.66 1.17
N GLY A 88 -4.41 -4.60 1.28
CA GLY A 88 -3.07 -4.48 0.76
C GLY A 88 -2.01 -4.44 1.86
N GLY A 89 -0.77 -4.19 1.45
CA GLY A 89 0.41 -4.29 2.31
C GLY A 89 1.04 -5.69 2.27
N THR A 90 2.38 -5.73 2.22
CA THR A 90 3.15 -6.96 2.12
C THR A 90 2.81 -7.93 3.24
N CYS A 91 2.81 -7.47 4.50
CA CYS A 91 2.56 -8.35 5.64
C CYS A 91 1.16 -8.95 5.62
N VAL A 92 0.14 -8.17 5.25
CA VAL A 92 -1.24 -8.64 5.17
C VAL A 92 -1.40 -9.63 4.01
N ARG A 93 -0.82 -9.35 2.84
CA ARG A 93 -0.84 -10.29 1.70
C ARG A 93 -0.10 -11.59 2.01
N ALA A 94 1.03 -11.52 2.71
CA ALA A 94 1.76 -12.69 3.19
C ALA A 94 0.90 -13.50 4.18
N ALA A 95 0.30 -12.85 5.18
CA ALA A 95 -0.59 -13.49 6.15
C ALA A 95 -1.76 -14.21 5.46
N LEU A 96 -2.42 -13.53 4.51
CA LEU A 96 -3.52 -14.10 3.71
C LEU A 96 -3.09 -15.30 2.86
N ALA A 97 -1.84 -15.34 2.39
CA ALA A 97 -1.31 -16.50 1.67
C ALA A 97 -1.02 -17.66 2.64
N ILE A 98 -0.37 -17.36 3.77
CA ILE A 98 0.06 -18.32 4.78
C ILE A 98 -1.13 -18.98 5.48
N ILE A 99 -2.21 -18.25 5.78
CA ILE A 99 -3.40 -18.83 6.42
C ILE A 99 -4.09 -19.88 5.54
N ARG A 100 -3.97 -19.78 4.20
CA ARG A 100 -4.48 -20.82 3.28
C ARG A 100 -3.72 -22.14 3.40
N LEU A 101 -2.50 -22.10 3.95
CA LEU A 101 -1.71 -23.28 4.30
C LEU A 101 -2.01 -23.78 5.73
N GLY A 102 -2.94 -23.14 6.44
CA GLY A 102 -3.36 -23.54 7.79
C GLY A 102 -2.47 -23.01 8.92
N VAL A 103 -1.61 -22.03 8.64
CA VAL A 103 -0.70 -21.47 9.64
C VAL A 103 -1.23 -20.10 10.12
N PRO A 104 -1.54 -19.95 11.42
CA PRO A 104 -1.99 -18.67 11.96
C PRO A 104 -0.85 -17.68 12.12
N SER A 105 -1.17 -16.40 12.09
CA SER A 105 -0.18 -15.31 12.20
C SER A 105 -0.76 -14.09 12.90
N LEU A 106 0.12 -13.26 13.44
CA LEU A 106 -0.20 -11.90 13.86
C LEU A 106 0.30 -10.92 12.79
N VAL A 107 -0.53 -9.96 12.38
CA VAL A 107 -0.09 -8.82 11.56
C VAL A 107 0.05 -7.55 12.41
N HIS A 108 1.19 -6.86 12.30
CA HIS A 108 1.32 -5.51 12.82
C HIS A 108 0.79 -4.52 11.78
N LEU A 109 -0.11 -3.63 12.21
CA LEU A 109 -0.74 -2.59 11.41
C LEU A 109 -0.50 -1.21 12.01
N VAL A 110 -0.49 -0.19 11.17
CA VAL A 110 -0.36 1.22 11.59
C VAL A 110 -1.66 2.01 11.49
N SER A 111 -2.68 1.40 10.90
CA SER A 111 -4.04 1.90 10.79
C SER A 111 -4.99 0.71 10.86
N THR A 112 -6.24 0.98 11.21
CA THR A 112 -7.32 0.00 11.19
C THR A 112 -8.64 0.69 10.98
N ASP A 113 -9.61 -0.02 10.43
CA ASP A 113 -11.00 0.40 10.28
C ASP A 113 -11.91 -0.84 10.25
N ASP A 114 -13.20 -0.62 9.98
CA ASP A 114 -14.17 -1.69 9.80
C ASP A 114 -13.84 -2.61 8.61
N ASN A 115 -13.16 -2.12 7.56
CA ASN A 115 -12.77 -2.95 6.42
C ASN A 115 -11.68 -3.96 6.81
N VAL A 116 -10.65 -3.52 7.54
CA VAL A 116 -9.61 -4.38 8.08
C VAL A 116 -10.22 -5.47 8.95
N ARG A 117 -11.07 -5.09 9.91
CA ARG A 117 -11.73 -6.04 10.82
C ARG A 117 -12.63 -7.04 10.08
N ARG A 118 -13.32 -6.59 9.03
CA ARG A 118 -14.23 -7.42 8.23
C ARG A 118 -13.51 -8.35 7.25
N LEU A 119 -12.38 -7.92 6.70
CA LEU A 119 -11.69 -8.63 5.61
C LEU A 119 -10.54 -9.52 6.10
N LEU A 120 -10.02 -9.32 7.31
CA LEU A 120 -9.09 -10.26 7.92
C LEU A 120 -9.82 -11.56 8.28
N PRO A 121 -9.40 -12.72 7.75
CA PRO A 121 -10.03 -13.99 8.05
C PRO A 121 -9.67 -14.49 9.46
N PRO A 122 -10.48 -15.38 10.04
CA PRO A 122 -10.12 -16.08 11.26
C PRO A 122 -8.74 -16.74 11.15
N GLY A 123 -7.96 -16.69 12.24
CA GLY A 123 -6.59 -17.20 12.28
C GLY A 123 -5.51 -16.19 11.88
N ILE A 124 -5.91 -14.99 11.44
CA ILE A 124 -5.02 -13.83 11.36
C ILE A 124 -5.46 -12.82 12.41
N ASP A 125 -4.70 -12.73 13.50
CA ASP A 125 -4.87 -11.68 14.49
C ASP A 125 -4.11 -10.43 14.06
N TYR A 126 -4.45 -9.27 14.61
CA TYR A 126 -3.71 -8.04 14.34
C TYR A 126 -3.35 -7.30 15.63
N LEU A 127 -2.21 -6.64 15.60
CA LEU A 127 -1.75 -5.65 16.57
C LEU A 127 -1.66 -4.31 15.85
N SER A 128 -2.36 -3.28 16.33
CA SER A 128 -2.34 -1.95 15.72
C SER A 128 -1.69 -0.92 16.63
N SER A 129 -0.91 -0.01 16.07
CA SER A 129 -0.44 1.20 16.76
C SER A 129 -1.46 2.34 16.75
N ALA A 130 -2.53 2.20 15.96
CA ALA A 130 -3.55 3.24 15.81
C ALA A 130 -4.34 3.46 17.12
N THR A 131 -4.54 4.73 17.47
CA THR A 131 -5.35 5.14 18.64
C THR A 131 -6.83 5.32 18.33
N GLY A 132 -7.21 5.24 17.05
CA GLY A 132 -8.57 5.30 16.55
C GLY A 132 -8.63 4.82 15.10
N ASP A 133 -9.84 4.61 14.59
CA ASP A 133 -10.03 4.14 13.22
C ASP A 133 -9.71 5.24 12.20
N SER A 134 -9.05 4.86 11.10
CA SER A 134 -8.76 5.75 9.97
C SER A 134 -8.85 4.98 8.65
N LEU A 135 -9.20 5.68 7.58
CA LEU A 135 -9.35 5.10 6.24
C LEU A 135 -8.68 6.01 5.20
N ASP A 136 -7.51 5.57 4.74
CA ASP A 136 -6.72 6.22 3.69
C ASP A 136 -6.47 5.21 2.56
N PRO A 137 -7.49 4.88 1.75
CA PRO A 137 -7.41 3.76 0.84
C PRO A 137 -6.55 4.10 -0.37
N HIS A 138 -5.82 3.10 -0.86
CA HIS A 138 -5.10 3.22 -2.12
C HIS A 138 -6.09 3.03 -3.26
N LEU A 139 -6.22 4.01 -4.15
CA LEU A 139 -7.05 3.87 -5.33
C LEU A 139 -6.29 3.05 -6.37
N ILE A 140 -6.83 1.89 -6.72
CA ILE A 140 -6.26 0.96 -7.68
C ILE A 140 -7.06 1.02 -8.98
N VAL A 141 -6.42 1.50 -10.04
CA VAL A 141 -6.98 1.56 -11.41
C VAL A 141 -6.30 0.49 -12.25
N GLN A 142 -7.01 -0.61 -12.53
CA GLN A 142 -6.53 -1.68 -13.40
C GLN A 142 -7.19 -1.55 -14.77
N PHE A 143 -6.38 -1.49 -15.83
CA PHE A 143 -6.88 -1.44 -17.20
C PHE A 143 -6.43 -2.65 -18.01
N PRO A 144 -7.32 -3.26 -18.81
CA PRO A 144 -6.98 -4.42 -19.62
C PRO A 144 -6.15 -4.04 -20.86
N ALA A 145 -5.52 -5.04 -21.47
CA ALA A 145 -4.94 -4.89 -22.80
C ALA A 145 -6.03 -4.49 -23.80
N GLY A 146 -5.70 -3.53 -24.68
CA GLY A 146 -6.64 -3.03 -25.67
C GLY A 146 -7.73 -2.13 -25.09
N ALA A 147 -7.64 -1.71 -23.83
CA ALA A 147 -8.51 -0.68 -23.26
C ALA A 147 -8.50 0.57 -24.14
N VAL A 148 -9.70 1.08 -24.47
CA VAL A 148 -9.88 2.30 -25.27
C VAL A 148 -10.69 3.30 -24.47
N VAL A 149 -10.27 4.55 -24.49
CA VAL A 149 -11.03 5.69 -23.93
C VAL A 149 -10.98 6.83 -24.94
N ARG A 150 -12.11 7.46 -25.21
CA ARG A 150 -12.19 8.64 -26.08
C ARG A 150 -12.01 9.94 -25.30
N VAL A 151 -11.01 10.72 -25.67
CA VAL A 151 -10.66 12.01 -25.06
C VAL A 151 -10.70 13.09 -26.13
N ASP A 152 -11.65 14.02 -26.04
CA ASP A 152 -11.81 15.13 -27.02
C ASP A 152 -11.82 14.65 -28.48
N GLY A 153 -12.55 13.57 -28.74
CA GLY A 153 -12.64 12.96 -30.08
C GLY A 153 -11.42 12.13 -30.51
N VAL A 154 -10.37 12.07 -29.70
CA VAL A 154 -9.19 11.21 -29.92
C VAL A 154 -9.34 9.91 -29.13
N GLU A 155 -9.11 8.77 -29.76
CA GLU A 155 -9.03 7.49 -29.04
C GLU A 155 -7.62 7.29 -28.48
N ILE A 156 -7.52 7.09 -27.17
CA ILE A 156 -6.31 6.58 -26.53
C ILE A 156 -6.49 5.09 -26.25
N ARG A 157 -5.41 4.31 -26.42
CA ARG A 157 -5.44 2.85 -26.29
C ARG A 157 -4.24 2.34 -25.50
N ALA A 158 -4.49 1.47 -24.52
CA ALA A 158 -3.44 0.72 -23.85
C ALA A 158 -3.08 -0.55 -24.65
N GLU A 159 -1.80 -0.76 -24.97
CA GLU A 159 -1.35 -1.98 -25.67
C GLU A 159 -1.29 -3.21 -24.76
N HIS A 160 -1.00 -2.99 -23.47
CA HIS A 160 -0.78 -4.03 -22.48
C HIS A 160 -1.63 -3.78 -21.24
N PRO A 161 -1.99 -4.83 -20.47
CA PRO A 161 -2.70 -4.62 -19.23
C PRO A 161 -1.72 -4.02 -18.21
N ASN A 162 -2.19 -3.05 -17.45
CA ASN A 162 -1.39 -2.46 -16.38
C ASN A 162 -2.25 -1.97 -15.23
N ARG A 163 -1.58 -1.53 -14.16
CA ARG A 163 -2.25 -0.93 -13.00
C ARG A 163 -1.59 0.37 -12.59
N ILE A 164 -2.42 1.28 -12.11
CA ILE A 164 -2.01 2.54 -11.52
C ILE A 164 -2.48 2.53 -10.06
N ILE A 165 -1.61 2.94 -9.17
CA ILE A 165 -1.88 3.03 -7.74
C ILE A 165 -1.78 4.51 -7.36
N TYR A 166 -2.83 5.04 -6.76
CA TYR A 166 -2.83 6.39 -6.21
C TYR A 166 -2.89 6.32 -4.69
N VAL A 167 -1.93 6.96 -4.03
CA VAL A 167 -1.72 6.84 -2.58
C VAL A 167 -1.66 8.21 -1.91
N ASN A 168 -2.27 8.29 -0.74
CA ASN A 168 -1.92 9.23 0.31
C ASN A 168 -2.26 8.55 1.62
N ASP A 169 -1.26 7.98 2.26
CA ASP A 169 -1.41 7.10 3.42
C ASP A 169 -0.46 7.57 4.53
N PRO A 170 -0.87 8.60 5.29
CA PRO A 170 -0.06 9.13 6.38
C PRO A 170 0.32 8.09 7.44
N PRO A 171 -0.57 7.16 7.87
CA PRO A 171 -0.19 6.12 8.82
C PRO A 171 0.98 5.24 8.35
N ASN A 172 0.97 4.78 7.10
CA ASN A 172 2.10 4.01 6.56
C ASN A 172 3.36 4.86 6.34
N ARG A 173 3.21 6.13 5.94
CA ARG A 173 4.35 7.06 5.81
C ARG A 173 5.08 7.27 7.14
N ASP A 174 4.34 7.41 8.24
CA ASP A 174 4.90 7.73 9.57
C ASP A 174 5.28 6.45 10.35
N LEU A 175 4.71 5.30 9.94
CA LEU A 175 5.00 3.94 10.40
C LEU A 175 5.10 3.84 11.93
N GLU A 176 4.10 4.36 12.65
CA GLU A 176 4.07 4.27 14.11
C GLU A 176 4.01 2.81 14.55
N LEU A 177 4.86 2.41 15.50
CA LEU A 177 4.98 1.03 15.94
C LEU A 177 4.32 0.86 17.30
N SER A 178 3.53 -0.20 17.45
CA SER A 178 2.86 -0.49 18.70
C SER A 178 3.90 -0.75 19.80
N PRO A 179 3.76 -0.13 20.99
CA PRO A 179 4.64 -0.41 22.12
C PRO A 179 4.53 -1.86 22.61
N GLU A 180 3.48 -2.59 22.21
CA GLU A 180 3.25 -4.01 22.52
C GLU A 180 3.94 -4.96 21.51
N LEU A 181 4.53 -4.43 20.43
CA LEU A 181 5.23 -5.25 19.43
C LEU A 181 6.34 -6.14 20.04
N PRO A 182 7.19 -5.66 20.98
CA PRO A 182 8.19 -6.52 21.62
C PRO A 182 7.59 -7.74 22.32
N ASP A 183 6.44 -7.59 22.98
CA ASP A 183 5.77 -8.69 23.68
C ASP A 183 5.17 -9.70 22.69
N ALA A 184 4.69 -9.21 21.54
CA ALA A 184 4.24 -10.08 20.46
C ALA A 184 5.38 -10.93 19.85
N LEU A 185 6.62 -10.47 19.93
CA LEU A 185 7.79 -11.17 19.39
C LEU A 185 8.36 -12.26 20.33
N GLU A 186 8.03 -12.25 21.63
CA GLU A 186 8.66 -13.12 22.64
C GLU A 186 8.54 -14.63 22.34
N GLY A 187 7.47 -15.04 21.63
CA GLY A 187 7.25 -16.43 21.22
C GLY A 187 7.25 -16.66 19.71
N ALA A 188 7.64 -15.66 18.93
CA ALA A 188 7.58 -15.75 17.47
C ALA A 188 8.75 -16.57 16.92
N ARG A 189 8.46 -17.55 16.07
CA ARG A 189 9.46 -18.36 15.36
C ARG A 189 9.95 -17.69 14.09
N ALA A 190 9.15 -16.80 13.51
CA ALA A 190 9.60 -15.91 12.45
C ALA A 190 8.96 -14.53 12.53
N PHE A 191 9.73 -13.53 12.14
CA PHE A 191 9.31 -12.15 12.02
C PHE A 191 9.61 -11.61 10.62
N LEU A 192 8.59 -11.02 9.97
CA LEU A 192 8.72 -10.36 8.67
C LEU A 192 8.49 -8.86 8.83
N PRO A 193 9.52 -8.02 8.99
CA PRO A 193 9.37 -6.58 8.84
C PRO A 193 9.35 -6.19 7.36
N ALA A 194 8.44 -5.29 6.98
CA ALA A 194 8.30 -4.71 5.65
C ALA A 194 7.62 -3.33 5.74
N GLY A 195 7.56 -2.62 4.61
CA GLY A 195 6.80 -1.37 4.49
C GLY A 195 7.61 -0.08 4.74
N PHE A 196 8.93 -0.15 4.92
CA PHE A 196 9.76 1.06 5.07
C PHE A 196 9.85 1.91 3.79
N ASN A 197 9.48 1.34 2.63
CA ASN A 197 9.63 1.96 1.32
C ASN A 197 8.78 3.22 1.10
N VAL A 198 7.75 3.42 1.92
CA VAL A 198 6.84 4.55 1.86
C VAL A 198 7.21 5.68 2.83
N MET A 199 8.15 5.43 3.76
CA MET A 199 8.66 6.45 4.67
C MET A 199 9.50 7.47 3.90
N ARG A 200 9.40 8.75 4.31
CA ARG A 200 10.09 9.87 3.63
C ARG A 200 11.02 10.67 4.54
N ASP A 201 10.89 10.50 5.85
CA ASP A 201 11.72 11.18 6.84
C ASP A 201 12.82 10.23 7.33
N PRO A 202 14.11 10.54 7.07
CA PRO A 202 15.22 9.66 7.44
C PRO A 202 15.43 9.56 8.96
N ASP A 203 15.13 10.61 9.72
CA ASP A 203 15.30 10.60 11.16
C ASP A 203 14.19 9.78 11.81
N LEU A 204 12.96 9.96 11.35
CA LEU A 204 11.84 9.11 11.76
C LEU A 204 12.09 7.64 11.41
N LEU A 205 12.59 7.35 10.21
CA LEU A 205 12.95 5.99 9.79
C LEU A 205 13.98 5.37 10.73
N ARG A 206 15.04 6.10 11.10
CA ARG A 206 16.03 5.62 12.08
C ARG A 206 15.41 5.35 13.44
N ASP A 207 14.50 6.20 13.90
CA ASP A 207 13.80 6.00 15.17
C ASP A 207 12.94 4.72 15.15
N ARG A 208 12.22 4.46 14.05
CA ARG A 208 11.46 3.20 13.88
C ARG A 208 12.36 1.98 13.85
N LEU A 209 13.47 2.05 13.10
CA LEU A 209 14.44 0.95 13.02
C LEU A 209 15.11 0.69 14.37
N ALA A 210 15.46 1.73 15.12
CA ALA A 210 16.04 1.60 16.45
C ALA A 210 15.05 0.99 17.45
N PHE A 211 13.77 1.37 17.39
CA PHE A 211 12.71 0.70 18.15
C PHE A 211 12.63 -0.77 17.77
N LEU A 212 12.57 -1.08 16.48
CA LEU A 212 12.42 -2.44 16.00
C LEU A 212 13.61 -3.33 16.37
N GLN A 213 14.83 -2.81 16.28
CA GLN A 213 16.03 -3.51 16.74
C GLN A 213 15.96 -3.87 18.22
N ARG A 214 15.43 -2.98 19.08
CA ARG A 214 15.18 -3.30 20.49
C ARG A 214 14.07 -4.33 20.65
N ALA A 215 12.98 -4.21 19.89
CA ALA A 215 11.87 -5.17 19.92
C ALA A 215 12.34 -6.59 19.54
N MET A 216 13.15 -6.71 18.49
CA MET A 216 13.71 -7.98 18.01
C MET A 216 14.65 -8.67 19.03
N THR A 217 15.12 -7.99 20.08
CA THR A 217 15.86 -8.65 21.18
C THR A 217 14.98 -9.57 22.02
N ARG A 218 13.65 -9.48 21.88
CA ARG A 218 12.69 -10.39 22.52
C ARG A 218 12.48 -11.68 21.73
N LEU A 219 12.91 -11.75 20.47
CA LEU A 219 12.78 -12.96 19.68
C LEU A 219 13.58 -14.12 20.32
N PRO A 220 13.07 -15.36 20.22
CA PRO A 220 13.86 -16.56 20.48
C PRO A 220 15.17 -16.57 19.67
N ASP A 221 16.23 -17.15 20.24
CA ASP A 221 17.55 -17.23 19.60
C ASP A 221 17.54 -17.97 18.25
N ASP A 222 16.56 -18.86 18.03
CA ASP A 222 16.38 -19.65 16.81
C ASP A 222 15.29 -19.09 15.87
N ALA A 223 14.74 -17.90 16.18
CA ALA A 223 13.75 -17.26 15.34
C ALA A 223 14.36 -16.70 14.06
N LEU A 224 13.60 -16.77 12.96
CA LEU A 224 14.00 -16.26 11.65
C LEU A 224 13.49 -14.83 11.43
N VAL A 225 14.37 -13.91 11.03
CA VAL A 225 14.00 -12.57 10.59
C VAL A 225 14.15 -12.44 9.08
N PHE A 226 13.03 -12.28 8.37
CA PHE A 226 12.97 -12.13 6.91
C PHE A 226 12.55 -10.70 6.56
N TYR A 227 13.45 -9.90 5.99
CA TYR A 227 13.11 -8.55 5.54
C TYR A 227 12.65 -8.59 4.09
N GLU A 228 11.41 -8.15 3.81
CA GLU A 228 10.97 -7.93 2.44
C GLU A 228 11.34 -6.51 1.99
N ASP A 229 12.29 -6.40 1.06
CA ASP A 229 12.62 -5.16 0.36
C ASP A 229 11.51 -4.78 -0.66
N ALA A 230 11.42 -3.50 -1.02
CA ALA A 230 10.39 -2.99 -1.91
C ALA A 230 10.90 -1.84 -2.78
N GLY A 231 10.05 -1.35 -3.69
CA GLY A 231 10.35 -0.15 -4.49
C GLY A 231 10.28 1.10 -3.62
N PHE A 232 11.43 1.59 -3.14
CA PHE A 232 11.52 2.85 -2.39
C PHE A 232 11.24 4.06 -3.29
N HIS A 233 10.46 5.01 -2.78
CA HIS A 233 10.30 6.31 -3.45
C HIS A 233 11.61 7.12 -3.45
N ASP A 234 12.40 6.96 -2.39
CA ASP A 234 13.72 7.57 -2.23
C ASP A 234 14.74 6.48 -1.86
N ASN A 235 15.72 6.25 -2.73
CA ASN A 235 16.75 5.26 -2.51
C ASN A 235 17.65 5.59 -1.29
N ALA A 236 17.70 6.84 -0.84
CA ALA A 236 18.40 7.19 0.41
C ALA A 236 17.79 6.48 1.63
N MET A 237 16.47 6.29 1.64
CA MET A 237 15.79 5.54 2.71
C MET A 237 16.16 4.05 2.67
N ARG A 238 16.30 3.48 1.46
CA ARG A 238 16.75 2.09 1.28
C ARG A 238 18.15 1.86 1.86
N GLU A 239 19.05 2.81 1.65
CA GLU A 239 20.40 2.77 2.22
C GLU A 239 20.39 2.79 3.74
N VAL A 240 19.50 3.60 4.36
CA VAL A 240 19.31 3.63 5.81
C VAL A 240 18.84 2.26 6.32
N VAL A 241 17.81 1.67 5.73
CA VAL A 241 17.31 0.34 6.15
C VAL A 241 18.40 -0.72 6.02
N GLY A 242 19.11 -0.75 4.89
CA GLY A 242 20.18 -1.72 4.66
C GLY A 242 21.36 -1.57 5.63
N ALA A 243 21.67 -0.36 6.07
CA ALA A 243 22.71 -0.13 7.08
C ALA A 243 22.28 -0.62 8.47
N GLU A 244 21.05 -0.32 8.88
CA GLU A 244 20.52 -0.64 10.22
C GLU A 244 20.17 -2.13 10.41
N PHE A 245 19.80 -2.84 9.33
CA PHE A 245 19.48 -4.26 9.38
C PHE A 245 20.67 -5.20 9.26
N ARG A 246 21.88 -4.67 9.06
CA ARG A 246 23.09 -5.50 8.93
C ARG A 246 23.32 -6.35 10.19
N GLY A 247 23.32 -7.68 10.00
CA GLY A 247 23.54 -8.65 11.09
C GLY A 247 22.33 -8.88 11.99
N ARG A 248 21.13 -8.42 11.59
CA ARG A 248 19.86 -8.60 12.32
C ARG A 248 18.78 -9.30 11.49
N VAL A 249 19.03 -9.49 10.20
CA VAL A 249 18.13 -10.11 9.24
C VAL A 249 18.85 -11.33 8.67
N ASP A 250 18.15 -12.46 8.64
CA ASP A 250 18.68 -13.72 8.15
C ASP A 250 18.51 -13.87 6.63
N VAL A 251 17.50 -13.20 6.06
CA VAL A 251 17.16 -13.24 4.64
C VAL A 251 16.72 -11.87 4.13
N HIS A 252 17.32 -11.46 3.00
CA HIS A 252 17.06 -10.22 2.27
C HIS A 252 16.41 -10.50 0.91
#